data_AF-A0A6I6D364-F1
#
_entry.id   AF-A0A6I6D364-F1
#
_cell.length_a   1.000
_cell.length_b   1.000
_cell.length_c   1.000
_cell.angle_alpha   90.00
_cell.angle_beta   90.00
_cell.angle_gamma   90.00
#
_symmetry.space_group_name_H-M   'P 1'
#
loop_
_entity.id
_entity.type
_entity.pdbx_description
1 polymer ?
#
loop_
_entity_poly.entity_id
_entity_poly.type
_entity_poly.pdbx_seq_one_letter_code
_entity_poly.pdbx_strand_id
1 'polypeptide(L)'
;MTRTDRTRVGVHCVLITALVAAVALALMPSPATAKSVEGRFVAFGPGNWSCADAVAVAKGNHPGSQGKLDGFIAGYLTASNVILKNTYDIQAGESASAARTAVLEFCTEHPGGNLANALAVHTQRQYPDRQSVPR
;
A
#
# COMPACT_ATOMS: atom_id res chain seq x y z
N MET A 1 42.47 6.61 56.65
CA MET A 1 41.39 7.21 55.83
C MET A 1 41.53 6.72 54.40
N THR A 2 40.81 5.69 54.00
CA THR A 2 40.80 5.15 52.62
C THR A 2 39.38 4.68 52.29
N ARG A 3 38.51 5.64 51.93
CA ARG A 3 37.12 5.39 51.52
C ARG A 3 36.84 6.16 50.24
N THR A 4 37.52 5.78 49.16
CA THR A 4 37.39 6.51 47.89
C THR A 4 37.67 5.63 46.68
N ASP A 5 37.00 4.48 46.53
CA ASP A 5 37.16 3.73 45.27
C ASP A 5 35.96 2.87 44.82
N ARG A 6 35.10 2.39 45.74
CA ARG A 6 34.00 1.50 45.33
C ARG A 6 32.88 2.16 44.51
N THR A 7 32.72 3.48 44.56
CA THR A 7 31.61 4.16 43.86
C THR A 7 31.91 4.47 42.39
N ARG A 8 33.19 4.65 42.02
CA ARG A 8 33.58 4.90 40.62
C ARG A 8 33.42 3.66 39.75
N VAL A 9 33.80 2.49 40.28
CA VAL A 9 33.74 1.21 39.54
C VAL A 9 32.30 0.85 39.15
N GLY A 10 31.32 1.12 40.03
CA GLY A 10 29.90 0.84 39.75
C GLY A 10 29.31 1.71 38.63
N VAL A 11 29.63 3.00 38.62
CA VAL A 11 29.07 3.96 37.64
C VAL A 11 29.65 3.73 36.24
N HIS A 12 30.94 3.41 36.14
CA HIS A 12 31.57 3.08 34.86
C HIS A 12 31.03 1.79 34.25
N CYS A 13 30.75 0.78 35.09
CA CYS A 13 30.14 -0.47 34.62
C CYS A 13 28.75 -0.20 34.03
N VAL A 14 27.88 0.56 34.72
CA VAL A 14 26.53 0.88 34.23
C VAL A 14 26.54 1.69 32.92
N LEU A 15 27.43 2.67 32.80
CA LEU A 15 27.55 3.49 31.59
C LEU A 15 28.03 2.68 30.38
N ILE A 16 28.99 1.77 30.58
CA ILE A 16 29.50 0.90 29.50
C ILE A 16 28.39 -0.06 29.05
N THR A 17 27.66 -0.67 29.98
CA THR A 17 26.55 -1.58 29.62
C THR A 17 25.44 -0.87 28.86
N ALA A 18 25.11 0.37 29.26
CA ALA A 18 24.11 1.19 28.55
C ALA A 18 24.57 1.59 27.14
N LEU A 19 25.85 1.94 26.97
CA LEU A 19 26.42 2.28 25.67
C LEU A 19 26.44 1.07 24.73
N VAL A 20 26.86 -0.10 25.23
CA VAL A 20 26.85 -1.36 24.46
C VAL A 20 25.43 -1.73 24.04
N ALA A 21 24.45 -1.59 24.93
CA ALA A 21 23.05 -1.82 24.60
C ALA A 21 22.56 -0.84 23.52
N ALA A 22 22.84 0.46 23.64
CA ALA A 22 22.42 1.45 22.65
C ALA A 22 23.05 1.21 21.27
N VAL A 23 24.34 0.85 21.22
CA VAL A 23 25.03 0.49 19.97
C VAL A 23 24.47 -0.80 19.37
N ALA A 24 24.17 -1.80 20.19
CA ALA A 24 23.56 -3.05 19.73
C ALA A 24 22.17 -2.83 19.12
N LEU A 25 21.35 -1.92 19.68
CA LEU A 25 20.06 -1.55 19.10
C LEU A 25 20.22 -0.75 17.78
N ALA A 26 21.20 0.14 17.70
CA ALA A 26 21.45 0.92 16.47
C ALA A 26 21.99 0.07 15.31
N LEU A 27 22.63 -1.07 15.61
CA LEU A 27 23.16 -2.02 14.64
C LEU A 27 22.14 -3.06 14.16
N MET A 28 20.87 -2.96 14.56
CA MET A 28 19.77 -3.72 13.98
C MET A 28 19.01 -2.87 12.96
N PRO A 29 19.51 -2.68 11.73
CA PRO A 29 18.71 -2.12 10.65
C PRO A 29 17.69 -3.17 10.22
N SER A 30 16.62 -3.35 11.00
CA SER A 30 15.43 -3.99 10.49
C SER A 30 14.79 -2.98 9.54
N PRO A 31 14.77 -3.21 8.22
CA PRO A 31 13.98 -2.37 7.36
C PRO A 31 12.54 -2.46 7.87
N ALA A 32 11.99 -1.33 8.31
CA ALA A 32 10.56 -1.20 8.53
C ALA A 32 9.89 -1.24 7.16
N THR A 33 9.87 -2.42 6.56
CA THR A 33 9.16 -2.69 5.32
C THR A 33 7.69 -2.67 5.69
N ALA A 34 7.05 -1.51 5.54
CA ALA A 34 5.60 -1.33 5.59
C ALA A 34 4.91 -1.95 4.35
N LYS A 35 5.37 -3.14 3.96
CA LYS A 35 4.89 -3.98 2.87
C LYS A 35 4.94 -5.42 3.39
N SER A 36 3.92 -6.24 3.16
CA SER A 36 4.09 -7.68 3.47
C SER A 36 5.28 -8.21 2.67
N VAL A 37 5.96 -9.19 3.23
CA VAL A 37 7.10 -9.91 2.64
C VAL A 37 6.82 -10.49 1.25
N GLU A 38 5.56 -10.54 0.81
CA GLU A 38 5.09 -10.99 -0.51
C GLU A 38 4.45 -9.87 -1.35
N GLY A 39 4.66 -8.60 -1.03
CA GLY A 39 4.07 -7.47 -1.75
C GLY A 39 2.56 -7.31 -1.52
N ARG A 40 2.01 -7.93 -0.48
CA ARG A 40 0.59 -7.79 -0.12
C ARG A 40 0.41 -6.53 0.72
N PHE A 41 -0.72 -5.86 0.50
CA PHE A 41 -1.18 -4.76 1.33
C PHE A 41 -2.61 -5.06 1.78
N VAL A 42 -2.99 -4.56 2.95
CA VAL A 42 -4.36 -4.63 3.41
C VAL A 42 -5.11 -3.47 2.79
N ALA A 43 -6.08 -3.77 1.93
CA ALA A 43 -7.06 -2.80 1.49
C ALA A 43 -8.19 -2.75 2.53
N PHE A 44 -8.68 -1.56 2.85
CA PHE A 44 -9.87 -1.39 3.68
C PHE A 44 -11.07 -1.04 2.79
N GLY A 45 -12.25 -1.49 3.18
CA GLY A 45 -13.48 -1.25 2.43
C GLY A 45 -13.54 -2.04 1.11
N PRO A 46 -14.10 -1.46 0.02
CA PRO A 46 -14.32 -2.17 -1.23
C PRO A 46 -13.07 -2.77 -1.88
N GLY A 47 -11.88 -2.23 -1.61
CA GLY A 47 -10.63 -2.80 -2.11
C GLY A 47 -10.37 -4.24 -1.64
N ASN A 48 -10.95 -4.64 -0.50
CA ASN A 48 -10.86 -6.01 0.01
C ASN A 48 -12.00 -6.92 -0.46
N TRP A 49 -12.95 -6.41 -1.25
CA TRP A 49 -13.96 -7.26 -1.86
C TRP A 49 -13.29 -8.23 -2.82
N SER A 50 -13.81 -9.47 -2.86
CA SER A 50 -13.42 -10.38 -3.92
C SER A 50 -13.84 -9.81 -5.28
N CYS A 51 -13.14 -10.21 -6.33
CA CYS A 51 -13.51 -9.83 -7.68
C CYS A 51 -14.91 -10.33 -8.05
N ALA A 52 -15.30 -11.52 -7.57
CA ALA A 52 -16.66 -12.03 -7.70
C ALA A 52 -17.69 -11.09 -7.05
N ASP A 53 -17.44 -10.62 -5.82
CA ASP A 53 -18.33 -9.69 -5.12
C ASP A 53 -18.40 -8.34 -5.84
N ALA A 54 -17.28 -7.81 -6.32
CA ALA A 54 -17.25 -6.56 -7.08
C ALA A 54 -18.10 -6.65 -8.36
N VAL A 55 -18.00 -7.76 -9.10
CA VAL A 55 -18.83 -8.02 -10.27
C VAL A 55 -20.30 -8.21 -9.89
N ALA A 56 -20.59 -8.92 -8.79
CA ALA A 56 -21.95 -9.10 -8.30
C ALA A 56 -22.59 -7.79 -7.85
N VAL A 57 -21.83 -6.90 -7.19
CA VAL A 57 -22.26 -5.52 -6.90
C VAL A 57 -22.56 -4.79 -8.19
N ALA A 58 -21.65 -4.81 -9.16
CA ALA A 58 -21.81 -4.15 -10.44
C ALA A 58 -23.07 -4.60 -11.20
N LYS A 59 -23.49 -5.86 -11.03
CA LYS A 59 -24.71 -6.45 -11.62
C LYS A 59 -25.98 -6.23 -10.78
N GLY A 60 -25.88 -5.62 -9.59
CA GLY A 60 -27.01 -5.45 -8.68
C GLY A 60 -27.41 -6.71 -7.90
N ASN A 61 -26.56 -7.74 -7.90
CA ASN A 61 -26.82 -9.05 -7.29
C ASN A 61 -26.06 -9.25 -5.97
N HIS A 62 -25.61 -8.18 -5.33
CA HIS A 62 -24.88 -8.21 -4.07
C HIS A 62 -25.32 -7.02 -3.19
N PRO A 63 -25.43 -7.17 -1.86
CA PRO A 63 -25.86 -6.09 -0.96
C PRO A 63 -24.85 -4.93 -0.84
N GLY A 64 -23.66 -5.08 -1.42
CA GLY A 64 -22.68 -4.00 -1.52
C GLY A 64 -23.21 -2.83 -2.36
N SER A 65 -22.80 -1.61 -1.99
CA SER A 65 -23.25 -0.39 -2.67
C SER A 65 -22.46 -0.14 -3.96
N GLN A 66 -23.16 0.12 -5.06
CA GLN A 66 -22.56 0.62 -6.31
C GLN A 66 -21.74 1.89 -6.08
N GLY A 67 -22.25 2.84 -5.29
CA GLY A 67 -21.52 4.06 -4.96
C GLY A 67 -20.21 3.80 -4.20
N LYS A 68 -20.14 2.74 -3.38
CA LYS A 68 -18.88 2.32 -2.74
C LYS A 68 -17.92 1.71 -3.75
N LEU A 69 -18.40 0.90 -4.69
CA LEU A 69 -17.59 0.35 -5.78
C LEU A 69 -16.99 1.47 -6.63
N ASP A 70 -17.84 2.33 -7.17
CA ASP A 70 -17.45 3.41 -8.07
C ASP A 70 -16.55 4.42 -7.36
N GLY A 71 -16.87 4.78 -6.12
CA GLY A 71 -16.06 5.68 -5.30
C GLY A 71 -14.67 5.11 -4.99
N PHE A 72 -14.57 3.80 -4.74
CA PHE A 72 -13.28 3.15 -4.51
C PHE A 72 -12.42 3.13 -5.79
N ILE A 73 -13.00 2.79 -6.94
CA ILE A 73 -12.31 2.80 -8.24
C ILE A 73 -11.80 4.21 -8.55
N ALA A 74 -12.68 5.21 -8.47
CA ALA A 74 -12.32 6.60 -8.72
C ALA A 74 -11.22 7.09 -7.77
N GLY A 75 -11.38 6.83 -6.46
CA GLY A 75 -10.39 7.21 -5.46
C GLY A 75 -9.02 6.55 -5.67
N TYR A 76 -8.99 5.28 -6.07
CA TYR A 76 -7.74 4.58 -6.37
C TYR A 76 -7.00 5.21 -7.56
N LEU A 77 -7.73 5.52 -8.64
CA LEU A 77 -7.15 6.13 -9.85
C LEU A 77 -6.66 7.56 -9.57
N THR A 78 -7.43 8.35 -8.81
CA THR A 78 -6.99 9.68 -8.34
C THR A 78 -5.74 9.57 -7.48
N ALA A 79 -5.69 8.64 -6.52
CA ALA A 79 -4.52 8.44 -5.69
C ALA A 79 -3.29 8.03 -6.53
N SER A 80 -3.49 7.20 -7.56
CA SER A 80 -2.43 6.81 -8.49
C SER A 80 -1.84 8.01 -9.24
N ASN A 81 -2.67 8.96 -9.68
CA ASN A 81 -2.21 10.21 -10.30
C ASN A 81 -1.37 11.07 -9.33
N VAL A 82 -1.72 11.09 -8.04
CA VAL A 82 -1.00 11.89 -7.04
C VAL A 82 0.33 11.26 -6.61
N ILE A 83 0.35 9.93 -6.44
CA ILE A 83 1.47 9.22 -5.81
C ILE A 83 2.54 8.82 -6.83
N LEU A 84 2.14 8.49 -8.06
CA LEU A 84 3.08 8.06 -9.09
C LEU A 84 3.86 9.27 -9.63
N LYS A 85 5.20 9.13 -9.69
CA LYS A 85 6.07 10.21 -10.17
C LYS A 85 5.74 10.59 -11.62
N ASN A 86 5.64 11.90 -11.85
CA ASN A 86 5.39 12.50 -13.16
C ASN A 86 4.13 11.92 -13.83
N THR A 87 3.09 11.58 -13.07
CA THR A 87 1.82 11.12 -13.63
C THR A 87 0.79 12.22 -13.48
N TYR A 88 0.29 12.75 -14.59
CA TYR A 88 -0.85 13.66 -14.60
C TYR A 88 -2.16 12.88 -14.71
N ASP A 89 -2.20 11.93 -15.64
CA ASP A 89 -3.34 11.05 -15.85
C ASP A 89 -2.89 9.62 -16.18
N ILE A 90 -3.13 8.72 -15.23
CA ILE A 90 -2.84 7.29 -15.33
C ILE A 90 -3.75 6.57 -16.32
N GLN A 91 -4.91 7.13 -16.66
CA GLN A 91 -5.84 6.53 -17.63
C GLN A 91 -5.57 6.97 -19.07
N ALA A 92 -4.56 7.81 -19.31
CA ALA A 92 -4.18 8.26 -20.66
C ALA A 92 -5.33 8.91 -21.47
N GLY A 93 -6.29 9.55 -20.80
CA GLY A 93 -7.49 10.12 -21.41
C GLY A 93 -8.67 9.16 -21.56
N GLU A 94 -8.55 7.89 -21.14
CA GLU A 94 -9.68 6.98 -21.05
C GLU A 94 -10.74 7.48 -20.06
N SER A 95 -12.01 7.18 -20.35
CA SER A 95 -13.10 7.55 -19.45
C SER A 95 -13.11 6.68 -18.19
N ALA A 96 -13.63 7.22 -17.10
CA ALA A 96 -13.84 6.45 -15.86
C ALA A 96 -14.71 5.20 -16.09
N SER A 97 -15.65 5.24 -17.05
CA SER A 97 -16.47 4.08 -17.42
C SER A 97 -15.67 2.99 -18.15
N ALA A 98 -14.69 3.37 -18.98
CA ALA A 98 -13.80 2.43 -19.66
C ALA A 98 -12.90 1.72 -18.64
N ALA A 99 -12.26 2.46 -17.73
CA ALA A 99 -11.45 1.85 -16.68
C ALA A 99 -12.28 0.95 -15.75
N ARG A 100 -13.48 1.39 -15.34
CA ARG A 100 -14.40 0.53 -14.58
C ARG A 100 -14.71 -0.77 -15.32
N THR A 101 -14.98 -0.69 -16.61
CA THR A 101 -15.27 -1.87 -17.45
C THR A 101 -14.07 -2.80 -17.48
N ALA A 102 -12.87 -2.29 -17.79
CA ALA A 102 -11.64 -3.08 -17.85
C ALA A 102 -11.29 -3.77 -16.51
N VAL A 103 -11.50 -3.08 -15.38
CA VAL A 103 -11.30 -3.64 -14.04
C VAL A 103 -12.29 -4.77 -13.75
N LEU A 104 -13.57 -4.58 -14.10
CA LEU A 104 -14.60 -5.60 -13.89
C LEU A 104 -14.47 -6.80 -14.84
N GLU A 105 -13.97 -6.58 -16.05
CA GLU A 105 -13.59 -7.63 -17.00
C GLU A 105 -12.47 -8.49 -16.42
N PHE A 106 -11.38 -7.87 -15.95
CA PHE A 106 -10.32 -8.59 -15.24
C PHE A 106 -10.86 -9.39 -14.05
N CYS A 107 -11.77 -8.81 -13.27
CA CYS A 107 -12.38 -9.50 -12.15
C CYS A 107 -13.30 -10.66 -12.56
N THR A 108 -13.90 -10.61 -13.74
CA THR A 108 -14.69 -11.73 -14.27
C THR A 108 -13.80 -12.93 -14.59
N GLU A 109 -12.59 -12.69 -15.08
CA GLU A 109 -11.58 -13.73 -15.36
C GLU A 109 -10.89 -14.26 -14.09
N HIS A 110 -10.81 -13.44 -13.03
CA HIS A 110 -10.07 -13.74 -11.80
C HIS A 110 -10.95 -13.61 -10.55
N PRO A 111 -12.01 -14.43 -10.41
CA PRO A 111 -13.03 -14.24 -9.36
C PRO A 111 -12.48 -14.34 -7.93
N GLY A 112 -11.42 -15.12 -7.71
CA GLY A 112 -10.75 -15.27 -6.41
C GLY A 112 -9.76 -14.15 -6.07
N GLY A 113 -9.49 -13.23 -7.00
CA GLY A 113 -8.72 -12.02 -6.73
C GLY A 113 -9.50 -11.01 -5.89
N ASN A 114 -8.89 -9.88 -5.56
CA ASN A 114 -9.58 -8.76 -4.91
C ASN A 114 -9.57 -7.52 -5.81
N LEU A 115 -10.51 -6.61 -5.55
CA LEU A 115 -10.68 -5.40 -6.36
C LEU A 115 -9.43 -4.50 -6.38
N ALA A 116 -8.73 -4.36 -5.25
CA ALA A 116 -7.53 -3.53 -5.19
C ALA A 116 -6.38 -4.07 -6.08
N ASN A 117 -6.25 -5.39 -6.17
CA ASN A 117 -5.28 -6.04 -7.06
C ASN A 117 -5.70 -5.88 -8.53
N ALA A 118 -6.99 -6.00 -8.85
CA ALA A 118 -7.49 -5.74 -10.20
C ALA A 118 -7.18 -4.30 -10.66
N LEU A 119 -7.37 -3.32 -9.77
CA LEU A 119 -6.99 -1.93 -10.02
C LEU A 119 -5.48 -1.75 -10.16
N ALA A 120 -4.68 -2.40 -9.32
CA ALA A 120 -3.22 -2.37 -9.46
C ALA A 120 -2.76 -2.91 -10.82
N VAL A 121 -3.36 -4.02 -11.29
CA VAL A 121 -3.08 -4.60 -12.62
C VAL A 121 -3.50 -3.63 -13.72
N HIS A 122 -4.70 -3.03 -13.63
CA HIS A 122 -5.15 -2.04 -14.59
C HIS A 122 -4.20 -0.83 -14.66
N THR A 123 -3.82 -0.26 -13.51
CA THR A 123 -2.84 0.84 -13.42
C THR A 123 -1.47 0.45 -13.99
N GLN A 124 -0.99 -0.77 -13.75
CA GLN A 124 0.26 -1.25 -14.34
C GLN A 124 0.19 -1.36 -15.87
N ARG A 125 -0.94 -1.82 -16.41
CA ARG A 125 -1.17 -1.89 -17.86
C ARG A 125 -1.19 -0.51 -18.51
N GLN A 126 -1.81 0.47 -17.85
CA GLN A 126 -1.93 1.84 -18.34
C GLN A 126 -0.66 2.68 -18.11
N TYR A 127 0.23 2.25 -17.22
CA TYR A 127 1.42 3.03 -16.84
C TYR A 127 2.30 3.47 -18.02
N PRO A 128 2.57 2.64 -19.07
CA PRO A 128 3.35 3.07 -20.23
C PRO A 128 2.72 4.23 -21.00
N ASP A 129 1.39 4.26 -21.08
CA ASP A 129 0.62 5.22 -21.88
C ASP A 129 0.17 6.46 -21.09
N ARG A 130 0.42 6.48 -19.78
CA ARG A 130 0.04 7.57 -18.89
C ARG A 130 0.51 8.93 -19.40
N GLN A 131 -0.34 9.94 -19.24
CA GLN A 131 0.06 11.31 -19.50
C GLN A 131 0.96 11.80 -18.36
N SER A 132 2.10 12.35 -18.74
CA SER A 132 3.12 12.82 -17.79
C SER A 132 3.17 14.34 -17.76
N VAL A 133 3.50 14.91 -16.60
CA VAL A 133 3.79 16.35 -16.49
C VAL A 133 5.09 16.64 -17.27
N PRO A 134 5.16 17.70 -18.10
CA PRO A 134 6.40 18.13 -18.73
C PRO A 134 7.51 18.32 -17.69
N ARG A 135 8.73 17.87 -18.00
CA ARG A 135 9.89 18.03 -17.12
C ARG A 135 10.45 19.43 -17.17
#